data_AF-A0A401ZSA5-F1
#
_entry.id   AF-A0A401ZSA5-F1
#
_cell.length_a   1.000
_cell.length_b   1.000
_cell.length_c   1.000
_cell.angle_alpha   90.00
_cell.angle_beta   90.00
_cell.angle_gamma   90.00
#
_symmetry.space_group_name_H-M   'P 1'
#
loop_
_entity.id
_entity.type
_entity.pdbx_description
1 polymer ?
#
loop_
_entity_poly.entity_id
_entity_poly.type
_entity_poly.pdbx_seq_one_letter_code
_entity_poly.pdbx_strand_id
1 'polypeptide(L)'
;MQQSLIAQFQSIQHSEYATFMRSCQEFLTAVEQQVLNDNWSFDVLEEIERSLQKLSNRLTRLQQRDFFPDDQSEAARTMHARCSQALYEFAISVYTYHDITVNAEDAKNIVEHGEGR
;
A
#
# COMPACT_ATOMS: atom_id res chain seq x y z
N MET A 1 8.16 21.74 35.94
CA MET A 1 6.72 21.69 35.57
C MET A 1 6.49 21.74 34.05
N GLN A 2 7.14 22.63 33.29
CA GLN A 2 6.99 22.65 31.82
C GLN A 2 7.61 21.44 31.10
N GLN A 3 8.79 20.95 31.54
CA GLN A 3 9.45 19.80 30.92
C GLN A 3 8.64 18.49 30.98
N SER A 4 7.84 18.28 32.04
CA SER A 4 7.00 17.09 32.16
C SER A 4 5.78 17.10 31.23
N LEU A 5 5.29 18.28 30.84
CA LEU A 5 4.18 18.42 29.89
C LEU A 5 4.66 18.16 28.45
N ILE A 6 5.84 18.70 28.10
CA ILE A 6 6.46 18.46 26.79
C ILE A 6 6.77 16.98 26.59
N ALA A 7 7.35 16.31 27.60
CA ALA A 7 7.65 14.88 27.55
C ALA A 7 6.38 14.02 27.39
N GLN A 8 5.27 14.38 28.04
CA GLN A 8 3.99 13.68 27.86
C GLN A 8 3.44 13.85 26.44
N PHE A 9 3.53 15.06 25.88
CA PHE A 9 3.09 15.33 24.50
C PHE A 9 3.91 14.53 23.48
N GLN A 10 5.23 14.50 23.64
CA GLN A 10 6.12 13.70 22.79
C GLN A 10 5.82 12.21 22.89
N SER A 11 5.59 11.68 24.10
CA SER A 11 5.23 10.27 24.31
C SER A 11 3.93 9.89 23.59
N ILE A 12 2.91 10.76 23.64
CA ILE A 12 1.65 10.55 22.92
C ILE A 12 1.90 10.51 21.41
N GLN A 13 2.66 11.47 20.88
CA GLN A 13 2.99 11.48 19.45
C GLN A 13 3.77 10.24 19.02
N HIS A 14 4.76 9.80 19.79
CA HIS A 14 5.51 8.57 19.54
C HIS A 14 4.59 7.35 19.47
N SER A 15 3.60 7.27 20.38
CA SER A 15 2.61 6.19 20.38
C SER A 15 1.70 6.22 19.13
N GLU A 16 1.35 7.41 18.64
CA GLU A 16 0.56 7.59 17.42
C GLU A 16 1.35 7.15 16.19
N TYR A 17 2.64 7.53 16.08
CA TYR A 17 3.54 7.09 15.01
C TYR A 17 3.83 5.59 15.06
N ALA A 18 4.06 5.01 16.25
CA ALA A 18 4.23 3.56 16.40
C ALA A 18 2.98 2.79 15.92
N THR A 19 1.79 3.29 16.26
CA THR A 19 0.53 2.70 15.78
C THR A 19 0.37 2.87 14.27
N PHE A 20 0.83 3.98 13.70
CA PHE A 20 0.81 4.18 12.25
C PHE A 20 1.74 3.20 11.53
N MET A 21 2.98 3.05 12.00
CA MET A 21 3.96 2.11 11.42
C MET A 21 3.48 0.66 11.49
N ARG A 22 2.81 0.27 12.57
CA ARG A 22 2.14 -1.04 12.65
C ARG A 22 1.08 -1.20 11.55
N SER A 23 0.23 -0.19 11.32
CA SER A 23 -0.75 -0.24 10.23
C SER A 23 -0.10 -0.29 8.84
N CYS A 24 1.05 0.36 8.64
CA CYS A 24 1.85 0.18 7.42
C CYS A 24 2.35 -1.25 7.27
N GLN A 25 2.81 -1.89 8.35
CA GLN A 25 3.26 -3.27 8.31
C GLN A 25 2.10 -4.23 8.00
N GLU A 26 0.93 -4.03 8.60
CA GLU A 26 -0.29 -4.80 8.31
C GLU A 26 -0.69 -4.66 6.83
N PHE A 27 -0.62 -3.46 6.27
CA PHE A 27 -0.85 -3.21 4.85
C PHE A 27 0.13 -3.99 3.96
N LEU A 28 1.43 -3.93 4.26
CA LEU A 28 2.46 -4.64 3.49
C LEU A 28 2.23 -6.15 3.52
N THR A 29 1.93 -6.71 4.69
CA THR A 29 1.58 -8.13 4.82
C THR A 29 0.33 -8.47 4.01
N ALA A 30 -0.70 -7.62 3.99
CA ALA A 30 -1.91 -7.86 3.20
C ALA A 30 -1.62 -7.90 1.69
N VAL A 31 -0.79 -6.98 1.18
CA VAL A 31 -0.35 -6.98 -0.24
C VAL A 31 0.43 -8.25 -0.56
N GLU A 32 1.39 -8.62 0.29
CA GLU A 32 2.18 -9.85 0.14
C GLU A 32 1.29 -11.10 0.09
N GLN A 33 0.25 -11.17 0.91
CA GLN A 33 -0.71 -12.29 0.85
C GLN A 33 -1.47 -12.34 -0.49
N GLN A 34 -1.78 -11.21 -1.13
CA GLN A 34 -2.41 -11.24 -2.46
C GLN A 34 -1.45 -11.77 -3.52
N VAL A 35 -0.18 -11.36 -3.44
CA VAL A 35 0.90 -11.85 -4.32
C VAL A 35 1.08 -13.36 -4.15
N LEU A 36 1.15 -13.86 -2.91
CA LEU A 36 1.33 -15.29 -2.63
C LEU A 36 0.13 -16.15 -3.07
N ASN A 37 -1.06 -15.55 -3.13
CA ASN A 37 -2.28 -16.22 -3.58
C ASN A 37 -2.54 -16.06 -5.08
N ASP A 38 -1.61 -15.44 -5.84
CA ASP A 38 -1.76 -15.12 -7.26
C ASP A 38 -3.08 -14.38 -7.58
N ASN A 39 -3.54 -13.52 -6.66
CA ASN A 39 -4.83 -12.86 -6.78
C ASN A 39 -4.72 -11.53 -7.55
N TRP A 40 -4.66 -11.64 -8.88
CA TRP A 40 -4.44 -10.52 -9.81
C TRP A 40 -5.74 -9.86 -10.29
N SER A 41 -6.65 -9.52 -9.37
CA SER A 41 -7.93 -8.88 -9.71
C SER A 41 -7.92 -7.36 -9.56
N PHE A 42 -8.65 -6.66 -10.43
CA PHE A 42 -8.88 -5.22 -10.31
C PHE A 42 -9.62 -4.84 -9.02
N ASP A 43 -10.54 -5.68 -8.53
CA ASP A 43 -11.25 -5.43 -7.26
C ASP A 43 -10.29 -5.41 -6.06
N VAL A 44 -9.27 -6.27 -6.10
CA VAL A 44 -8.23 -6.35 -5.06
C VAL A 44 -7.30 -5.16 -5.14
N LEU A 45 -6.90 -4.76 -6.36
CA LEU A 45 -6.13 -3.54 -6.59
C LEU A 45 -6.85 -2.33 -6.00
N GLU A 46 -8.14 -2.15 -6.31
CA GLU A 46 -8.93 -1.02 -5.82
C GLU A 46 -9.03 -1.00 -4.28
N GLU A 47 -9.14 -2.17 -3.63
CA GLU A 47 -9.16 -2.24 -2.16
C GLU A 47 -7.80 -1.87 -1.54
N ILE A 48 -6.69 -2.28 -2.16
CA ILE A 48 -5.34 -1.90 -1.73
C ILE A 48 -5.14 -0.39 -1.93
N GLU A 49 -5.60 0.17 -3.05
CA GLU A 49 -5.56 1.62 -3.32
C GLU A 49 -6.33 2.41 -2.24
N ARG A 50 -7.57 2.00 -1.93
CA ARG A 50 -8.37 2.61 -0.84
C ARG A 50 -7.67 2.51 0.51
N SER A 51 -7.03 1.38 0.79
CA SER A 51 -6.30 1.15 2.03
C SER A 51 -5.07 2.05 2.15
N LEU A 52 -4.29 2.21 1.07
CA LEU A 52 -3.16 3.14 1.04
C LEU A 52 -3.65 4.59 1.22
N GLN A 53 -4.74 4.99 0.56
CA GLN A 53 -5.29 6.35 0.70
C GLN A 53 -5.67 6.66 2.16
N LYS A 54 -6.21 5.68 2.89
CA LYS A 54 -6.50 5.83 4.33
C LYS A 54 -5.21 6.05 5.15
N LEU A 55 -4.14 5.31 4.84
CA LEU A 55 -2.83 5.52 5.46
C LEU A 55 -2.26 6.91 5.14
N SER A 56 -2.28 7.33 3.87
CA SER A 56 -1.83 8.67 3.44
C SER A 56 -2.56 9.77 4.20
N ASN A 57 -3.89 9.69 4.26
CA ASN A 57 -4.70 10.67 4.99
C ASN A 57 -4.39 10.70 6.49
N ARG A 58 -4.09 9.53 7.09
CA ARG A 58 -3.73 9.44 8.50
C ARG A 58 -2.34 10.03 8.75
N LEU A 59 -1.35 9.77 7.90
CA LEU A 59 -0.01 10.33 8.02
C LEU A 59 -0.04 11.86 7.95
N THR A 60 -0.77 12.42 6.97
CA THR A 60 -0.94 13.88 6.85
C THR A 60 -1.50 14.49 8.13
N ARG A 61 -2.52 13.87 8.74
CA ARG A 61 -3.10 14.36 10.00
C ARG A 61 -2.14 14.25 11.19
N LEU A 62 -1.29 13.22 11.24
CA LEU A 62 -0.25 13.11 12.26
C LEU A 62 0.78 14.22 12.10
N GLN A 63 1.28 14.44 10.89
CA GLN A 63 2.27 15.47 10.59
C GLN A 63 1.75 16.89 10.84
N GLN A 64 0.46 17.16 10.61
CA GLN A 64 -0.15 18.46 10.94
C GLN A 64 -0.18 18.77 12.44
N ARG A 65 -0.16 17.73 13.29
CA ARG A 65 -0.15 17.84 14.76
C ARG A 65 1.25 17.68 15.33
N ASP A 66 2.25 17.46 14.48
CA ASP A 66 3.63 17.23 14.85
C ASP A 66 4.41 18.54 14.90
N PHE A 67 4.56 19.04 16.12
CA PHE A 67 5.31 20.26 16.40
C PHE A 67 6.80 19.99 16.68
N PHE A 68 7.19 18.71 16.80
CA PHE A 68 8.55 18.29 17.18
C PHE A 68 8.97 17.06 16.37
N PRO A 69 9.11 17.20 15.03
CA PRO A 69 9.47 16.08 14.18
C PRO A 69 10.83 15.53 14.57
N ASP A 70 10.90 14.21 14.65
CA ASP A 70 12.07 13.44 15.04
C ASP A 70 12.21 12.17 14.17
N ASP A 71 13.09 11.27 14.58
CA ASP A 71 13.36 10.00 13.88
C ASP A 71 12.09 9.14 13.69
N GLN A 72 11.07 9.25 14.55
CA GLN A 72 9.82 8.50 14.40
C GLN A 72 8.96 9.04 13.25
N SER A 73 8.92 10.36 13.09
CA SER A 73 8.23 11.03 11.98
C SER A 73 8.85 10.62 10.63
N GLU A 74 10.19 10.52 10.58
CA GLU A 74 10.91 10.10 9.39
C GLU A 74 10.77 8.59 9.10
N ALA A 75 10.84 7.75 10.13
CA ALA A 75 10.58 6.32 10.01
C ALA A 75 9.16 6.05 9.48
N ALA A 76 8.16 6.79 9.96
CA ALA A 76 6.79 6.71 9.47
C ALA A 76 6.66 7.11 7.99
N ARG A 77 7.33 8.19 7.55
CA ARG A 77 7.40 8.57 6.14
C ARG A 77 8.03 7.48 5.28
N THR A 78 9.14 6.91 5.74
CA THR A 78 9.84 5.82 5.05
C THR A 78 8.96 4.58 4.92
N MET A 79 8.27 4.19 5.99
CA MET A 79 7.33 3.06 5.96
C MET A 79 6.14 3.31 5.02
N HIS A 80 5.61 4.52 4.99
CA HIS A 80 4.55 4.90 4.05
C HIS A 80 5.03 4.85 2.59
N ALA A 81 6.24 5.33 2.30
CA ALA A 81 6.84 5.23 0.97
C ALA A 81 6.98 3.77 0.51
N ARG A 82 7.35 2.86 1.42
CA ARG A 82 7.37 1.41 1.12
C ARG A 82 5.99 0.86 0.80
N CYS A 83 4.94 1.32 1.49
CA CYS A 83 3.55 0.93 1.17
C CYS A 83 3.16 1.41 -0.23
N SER A 84 3.50 2.65 -0.58
CA SER A 84 3.25 3.21 -1.91
C SER A 84 3.98 2.43 -3.02
N GLN A 85 5.24 2.05 -2.78
CA GLN A 85 6.01 1.23 -3.71
C GLN A 85 5.39 -0.17 -3.89
N ALA A 86 4.96 -0.82 -2.80
CA ALA A 86 4.32 -2.13 -2.86
C ALA A 86 3.01 -2.10 -3.67
N LEU A 87 2.18 -1.06 -3.51
CA LEU A 87 0.99 -0.87 -4.34
C LEU A 87 1.36 -0.68 -5.82
N TYR A 88 2.39 0.11 -6.12
CA TYR A 88 2.83 0.35 -7.48
C TYR A 88 3.27 -0.95 -8.18
N GLU A 89 4.06 -1.78 -7.50
CA GLU A 89 4.50 -3.09 -8.01
C GLU A 89 3.32 -4.06 -8.18
N PHE A 90 2.38 -4.06 -7.23
CA PHE A 90 1.17 -4.85 -7.33
C PHE A 90 0.31 -4.43 -8.53
N ALA A 91 0.12 -3.12 -8.76
CA ALA A 91 -0.61 -2.60 -9.90
C ALA A 91 0.01 -3.04 -11.23
N ILE A 92 1.33 -2.93 -11.38
CA ILE A 92 2.05 -3.43 -12.57
C ILE A 92 1.74 -4.91 -12.81
N SER A 93 1.76 -5.71 -11.74
CA SER A 93 1.52 -7.16 -11.82
C SER A 93 0.09 -7.46 -12.30
N VAL A 94 -0.90 -6.76 -11.76
CA VAL A 94 -2.31 -6.87 -12.20
C VAL A 94 -2.45 -6.52 -13.69
N TYR A 95 -1.96 -5.35 -14.12
CA TYR A 95 -2.08 -4.94 -15.52
C TYR A 95 -1.35 -5.90 -16.47
N THR A 96 -0.15 -6.36 -16.08
CA THR A 96 0.63 -7.31 -16.89
C THR A 96 -0.10 -8.65 -17.03
N TYR A 97 -0.69 -9.16 -15.95
CA TYR A 97 -1.46 -10.39 -15.98
C TYR A 97 -2.63 -10.28 -16.95
N HIS A 98 -3.42 -9.20 -16.87
CA HIS A 98 -4.60 -9.01 -17.74
C HIS A 98 -4.23 -8.77 -19.22
N ASP A 99 -3.12 -8.09 -19.50
CA ASP A 99 -2.63 -7.92 -20.89
C ASP A 99 -2.21 -9.27 -21.51
N ILE A 100 -1.50 -10.11 -20.75
CA ILE A 100 -1.10 -11.44 -21.21
C ILE A 100 -2.33 -12.35 -21.43
N THR A 101 -3.32 -12.31 -20.53
CA THR A 101 -4.51 -13.17 -20.67
C THR A 101 -5.37 -12.79 -21.87
N VAL A 102 -5.56 -11.49 -22.14
CA VAL A 102 -6.31 -11.02 -23.32
C VAL A 102 -5.61 -11.47 -24.61
N ASN A 103 -4.30 -11.28 -24.70
CA ASN A 103 -3.52 -11.71 -25.86
C ASN A 103 -3.58 -13.24 -26.08
N ALA A 104 -3.61 -14.03 -25.00
CA ALA A 104 -3.71 -15.49 -25.08
C ALA A 104 -5.11 -15.97 -25.54
N GLU A 105 -6.17 -15.28 -25.13
CA GLU A 105 -7.54 -15.55 -25.59
C GLU A 105 -7.71 -15.24 -27.08
N ASP A 106 -7.17 -14.11 -27.53
CA ASP A 106 -7.16 -13.73 -28.95
C ASP A 106 -6.42 -14.76 -29.81
N ALA A 107 -5.26 -15.24 -29.34
CA ALA A 107 -4.51 -16.29 -30.04
C ALA A 107 -5.30 -17.60 -30.16
N LYS A 108 -6.03 -18.01 -29.11
CA LYS A 108 -6.87 -19.23 -29.14
C LYS A 108 -8.04 -19.08 -30.12
N ASN A 109 -8.69 -17.91 -30.14
CA ASN A 109 -9.80 -17.64 -31.05
C ASN A 109 -9.39 -17.70 -32.54
N ILE A 110 -8.18 -17.28 -32.87
CA ILE A 110 -7.61 -17.37 -34.23
C ILE A 110 -7.39 -18.83 -34.64
N VAL A 111 -6.88 -19.68 -33.74
CA VAL A 111 -6.59 -21.08 -34.04
C VAL A 111 -7.88 -21.88 -34.25
N GLU A 112 -8.91 -21.67 -33.43
CA GLU A 112 -10.18 -22.42 -33.56
C GLU A 112 -11.01 -22.04 -34.79
N HIS A 113 -10.86 -20.83 -35.32
CA HIS A 113 -11.56 -20.38 -36.53
C HIS A 113 -10.70 -20.50 -37.81
N GLY A 114 -9.46 -20.99 -37.69
CA GLY A 114 -8.48 -21.09 -38.79
C GLY A 114 -8.42 -22.45 -39.51
N GLU A 115 -9.00 -23.52 -38.96
CA GLU A 115 -8.94 -24.89 -39.55
C GLU A 115 -10.10 -25.23 -40.50
N GLY A 116 -10.79 -24.22 -41.04
CA GLY A 116 -11.93 -24.41 -41.94
C GLY A 116 -11.77 -23.70 -43.28
N ARG A 117 -10.78 -24.08 -44.10
CA ARG A 117 -10.80 -23.82 -45.56
C ARG A 117 -9.88 -24.74 -46.34
#